data_AF-A0A972D0J9-F1
#
_entry.id   AF-A0A972D0J9-F1
#
_cell.length_a   1.000
_cell.length_b   1.000
_cell.length_c   1.000
_cell.angle_alpha   90.00
_cell.angle_beta   90.00
_cell.angle_gamma   90.00
#
_symmetry.space_group_name_H-M   'P 1'
#
loop_
_entity.id
_entity.type
_entity.pdbx_description
1 polymer ?
#
loop_
_entity_poly.entity_id
_entity_poly.type
_entity_poly.pdbx_seq_one_letter_code
_entity_poly.pdbx_strand_id
1 'polypeptide(L)' 'MSLLQIDTSGYDMRDRTEVVLRSFDQLPVGEKMILINDTDPSHIFNELKEKRFGKFEWEYIEEGPE' A
#
# COMPACT_ATOMS: atom_id res chain seq x y z
N MET A 1 -8.21 -3.73 -16.33
CA MET A 1 -8.12 -2.87 -15.14
C MET A 1 -8.92 -3.52 -14.04
N SER A 2 -8.28 -4.44 -13.34
CA SER A 2 -8.73 -4.91 -12.03
C SER A 2 -8.13 -4.02 -10.95
N LEU A 3 -8.83 -3.95 -9.83
CA LEU A 3 -8.48 -3.15 -8.67
C LEU A 3 -8.32 -4.11 -7.49
N LEU A 4 -7.12 -4.16 -6.92
CA LEU A 4 -6.87 -4.91 -5.69
C LEU A 4 -7.09 -3.99 -4.49
N GLN A 5 -7.86 -4.40 -3.50
CA GLN A 5 -8.03 -3.65 -2.26
C GLN A 5 -7.49 -4.49 -1.10
N ILE A 6 -6.63 -3.87 -0.28
CA ILE A 6 -6.05 -4.48 0.90
C ILE A 6 -6.35 -3.60 2.10
N ASP A 7 -6.88 -4.23 3.13
CA ASP A 7 -7.12 -3.62 4.43
C ASP A 7 -6.11 -4.16 5.42
N THR A 8 -5.27 -3.27 5.95
CA THR A 8 -4.28 -3.60 6.99
C THR A 8 -4.72 -3.16 8.38
N SER A 9 -5.99 -2.77 8.55
CA SER A 9 -6.53 -2.36 9.84
C SER A 9 -6.41 -3.48 10.87
N GLY A 10 -5.72 -3.19 11.97
CA GLY A 10 -5.50 -4.16 13.06
C GLY A 10 -4.34 -5.14 12.85
N TYR A 11 -3.56 -5.03 11.77
CA TYR A 11 -2.30 -5.76 11.63
C TYR A 11 -1.19 -5.11 12.45
N ASP A 12 -0.26 -5.92 12.96
CA ASP A 12 0.99 -5.43 13.53
C ASP A 12 1.82 -4.63 12.49
N MET A 13 2.66 -3.71 12.97
CA MET A 13 3.38 -2.76 12.11
C MET A 13 4.32 -3.43 11.08
N ARG A 14 4.89 -4.58 11.41
CA ARG A 14 5.71 -5.34 10.46
C ARG A 14 4.86 -6.10 9.45
N ASP A 15 3.81 -6.77 9.94
CA ASP A 15 2.96 -7.62 9.12
C ASP A 15 2.21 -6.80 8.06
N ARG A 16 1.74 -5.59 8.41
CA ARG A 16 1.08 -4.69 7.43
C ARG A 16 1.99 -4.36 6.25
N THR A 17 3.25 -3.99 6.50
CA THR A 17 4.16 -3.60 5.41
C THR A 17 4.55 -4.81 4.56
N GLU A 18 4.79 -5.97 5.18
CA GLU A 18 5.09 -7.21 4.46
C GLU A 18 3.95 -7.63 3.53
N VAL A 19 2.70 -7.57 4.01
CA VAL A 19 1.51 -7.91 3.21
C VAL A 19 1.36 -6.96 2.01
N VAL A 20 1.54 -5.65 2.22
CA VAL A 20 1.43 -4.67 1.14
C VAL A 20 2.53 -4.85 0.10
N LEU A 21 3.79 -5.02 0.53
CA LEU A 21 4.91 -5.24 -0.39
C LEU A 21 4.72 -6.50 -1.22
N ARG A 22 4.33 -7.62 -0.57
CA ARG A 22 4.08 -8.88 -1.25
C ARG A 22 2.96 -8.76 -2.27
N SER A 23 1.90 -8.04 -1.91
CA SER A 23 0.74 -7.85 -2.80
C SER A 23 1.07 -6.96 -3.98
N PHE A 24 1.84 -5.90 -3.76
CA PHE A 24 2.39 -5.06 -4.83
C PHE A 24 3.26 -5.87 -5.80
N ASP A 25 4.13 -6.75 -5.29
CA ASP A 25 5.00 -7.59 -6.13
C ASP A 25 4.23 -8.61 -6.98
N GLN A 26 3.01 -8.97 -6.57
CA GLN A 26 2.13 -9.87 -7.31
C GLN A 26 1.19 -9.12 -8.26
N LEU A 27 1.13 -7.79 -8.17
CA LEU A 27 0.26 -6.97 -8.99
C LEU A 27 0.80 -6.90 -10.43
N PRO A 28 -0.02 -7.22 -11.45
CA PRO A 28 0.40 -7.07 -12.83
C PRO A 28 0.68 -5.60 -13.18
N VAL A 29 1.63 -5.36 -14.09
CA VAL A 29 1.96 -4.01 -14.54
C VAL A 29 0.73 -3.34 -15.19
N GLY A 30 0.45 -2.11 -14.76
CA GLY A 30 -0.69 -1.30 -15.25
C GLY A 30 -1.99 -1.50 -14.46
N GLU A 31 -2.00 -2.40 -13.47
CA GLU A 31 -3.12 -2.58 -12.56
C GLU A 31 -2.94 -1.68 -11.32
N LYS A 32 -4.02 -1.50 -10.55
CA LYS A 32 -4.04 -0.60 -9.39
C LYS A 32 -4.31 -1.38 -8.10
N MET A 33 -3.73 -0.89 -7.01
CA MET A 33 -3.98 -1.39 -5.66
C MET A 33 -4.38 -0.23 -4.75
N ILE A 34 -5.40 -0.43 -3.93
CA ILE A 34 -5.83 0.48 -2.86
C ILE A 34 -5.39 -0.12 -1.53
N LEU A 35 -4.66 0.67 -0.76
CA LEU A 35 -4.32 0.38 0.63
C LEU A 35 -5.27 1.13 1.55
N ILE A 36 -6.00 0.39 2.37
CA ILE A 36 -6.77 0.92 3.50
C ILE A 36 -5.96 0.66 4.76
N ASN A 37 -5.65 1.71 5.50
CA ASN A 37 -4.88 1.63 6.73
C ASN A 37 -5.57 2.48 7.81
N ASP A 38 -5.62 1.97 9.04
CA ASP A 38 -6.25 2.67 10.17
C ASP A 38 -5.41 3.84 10.70
N THR A 39 -4.14 3.90 10.31
CA THR A 39 -3.21 4.99 10.62
C THR A 39 -2.65 5.61 9.35
N ASP A 40 -1.90 6.71 9.49
CA ASP A 40 -1.12 7.27 8.39
C ASP A 40 -0.23 6.20 7.72
N PRO A 41 -0.33 6.00 6.39
CA PRO A 41 0.40 4.96 5.67
C PRO A 41 1.81 5.39 5.22
N SER A 42 2.35 6.53 5.69
CA SER A 42 3.64 7.06 5.22
C SER A 42 4.81 6.09 5.44
N HIS A 43 4.78 5.26 6.50
CA HIS A 43 5.81 4.24 6.72
C HIS A 43 5.82 3.18 5.61
N ILE A 44 4.62 2.73 5.20
CA ILE A 44 4.45 1.75 4.12
C ILE A 44 4.90 2.36 2.79
N PHE A 45 4.52 3.62 2.53
CA PHE A 45 4.97 4.36 1.35
C PHE A 45 6.50 4.46 1.29
N ASN A 46 7.15 4.82 2.40
CA ASN A 46 8.61 4.94 2.45
C ASN A 46 9.29 3.60 2.17
N GLU A 47 8.84 2.50 2.80
CA GLU A 47 9.40 1.17 2.52
C GLU A 47 9.19 0.73 1.07
N LEU A 48 8.00 0.97 0.50
CA LEU A 48 7.73 0.73 -0.91
C LEU A 48 8.65 1.55 -1.81
N LYS A 49 8.85 2.83 -1.50
CA LYS A 49 9.72 3.73 -2.25
C LYS A 49 11.17 3.30 -2.20
N GLU A 50 11.66 2.86 -1.04
CA GLU A 50 13.03 2.35 -0.90
C GLU A 50 13.22 1.04 -1.67
N LYS A 51 12.27 0.11 -1.59
CA LYS A 51 12.38 -1.23 -2.19
C LYS A 51 12.00 -1.28 -3.67
N ARG A 52 11.12 -0.39 -4.14
CA ARG A 52 10.49 -0.39 -5.47
C ARG A 52 10.51 1.01 -6.10
N PHE A 53 11.59 1.74 -5.87
CA PHE A 53 11.78 3.09 -6.39
C PHE A 53 11.45 3.18 -7.89
N GLY A 54 10.61 4.14 -8.26
CA GLY A 54 10.25 4.43 -9.65
C GLY A 54 9.35 3.38 -10.33
N LYS A 55 8.81 2.41 -9.60
CA LYS A 55 7.94 1.35 -10.15
C LYS A 55 6.44 1.56 -9.90
N PHE A 56 6.07 2.59 -9.16
CA PHE A 56 4.69 2.88 -8.80
C PHE A 56 4.45 4.37 -8.67
N GLU A 57 3.18 4.73 -8.73
CA GLU A 57 2.66 6.03 -8.33
C GLU A 57 1.86 5.87 -7.03
N TRP A 58 1.86 6.91 -6.20
CA TRP A 58 1.14 6.93 -4.93
C TRP A 58 0.23 8.13 -4.88
N GLU A 59 -1.04 7.90 -4.56
CA GLU A 59 -2.07 8.92 -4.45
C GLU A 59 -2.88 8.65 -3.19
N TYR A 60 -3.12 9.69 -2.39
CA TYR A 60 -4.02 9.62 -1.26
C TYR A 60 -5.46 9.76 -1.78
N ILE A 61 -6.26 8.72 -1.58
CA ILE A 61 -7.68 8.70 -1.99
C ILE A 61 -8.56 9.26 -0.87
N GLU A 62 -8.31 8.82 0.36
CA GLU A 62 -8.98 9.26 1.57
C GLU A 62 -7.96 9.25 2.72
N GLU A 63 -7.90 10.34 3.48
CA GLU A 63 -7.08 10.47 4.69
C GLU A 63 -8.05 10.49 5.89
N GLY A 64 -7.62 9.93 7.04
CA GLY A 64 -8.44 9.80 8.25
C GLY A 64 -9.12 11.11 8.70
N PRO A 65 -10.11 11.01 9.61
CA PRO A 65 -11.20 11.98 9.72
C PRO A 65 -10.73 13.39 10.11
N GLU A 66 -11.41 14.39 9.56
CA GLU A 66 -11.59 15.69 10.23
C GLU A 66 -12.12 15.52 11.66
#